data_AF-A0A9D9G9M7-F1
#
_entry.id   AF-A0A9D9G9M7-F1
#
_cell.length_a   1.000
_cell.length_b   1.000
_cell.length_c   1.000
_cell.angle_alpha   90.00
_cell.angle_beta   90.00
_cell.angle_gamma   90.00
#
_symmetry.space_group_name_H-M   'P 1'
#
loop_
_entity.id
_entity.type
_entity.pdbx_description
1 polymer ?
#
loop_
_entity_poly.entity_id
_entity_poly.type
_entity_poly.pdbx_seq_one_letter_code
_entity_poly.pdbx_strand_id
1 'polypeptide(L)'
;KIAASPFERGVFLGSGTMQGIAEECHLKLQELTDGGVVCKFDTFLGFRHGPKAVVNEQSIVVYLMQDKEDIQRYERDLVKQVSGNNKLVAQVIVSAGARVNIEGVEEDLQVVMPNGSDKTSIYGILPYVVVGQLLGFYTSIARGLCPDTPSVSGNIHRVVEGVIIYE
;
A
#
# COMPACT_ATOMS: atom_id res chain seq x y z
N LYS A 1 10.10 11.33 4.67
CA LYS A 1 11.35 10.58 4.32
C LYS A 1 11.04 9.47 3.33
N ILE A 2 10.25 8.45 3.69
CA ILE A 2 9.86 7.35 2.78
C ILE A 2 9.31 7.83 1.43
N ALA A 3 8.34 8.76 1.44
CA ALA A 3 7.74 9.28 0.21
C ALA A 3 8.72 9.98 -0.76
N ALA A 4 9.86 10.46 -0.26
CA ALA A 4 10.91 11.09 -1.04
C ALA A 4 12.04 10.11 -1.45
N SER A 5 11.96 8.85 -1.02
CA SER A 5 12.91 7.81 -1.43
C SER A 5 12.67 7.44 -2.90
N PRO A 6 13.73 7.07 -3.66
CA PRO A 6 13.65 6.81 -5.10
C PRO A 6 13.15 5.38 -5.40
N PHE A 7 12.03 4.96 -4.81
CA PHE A 7 11.41 3.67 -5.13
C PHE A 7 10.67 3.73 -6.46
N GLU A 8 10.74 2.66 -7.26
CA GLU A 8 10.07 2.56 -8.57
C GLU A 8 8.85 1.64 -8.52
N ARG A 9 8.68 0.90 -7.43
CA ARG A 9 7.61 -0.10 -7.27
C ARG A 9 6.94 0.04 -5.91
N GLY A 10 5.61 0.01 -5.90
CA GLY A 10 4.81 0.02 -4.68
C GLY A 10 3.97 -1.25 -4.57
N VAL A 11 4.05 -1.95 -3.44
CA VAL A 11 3.20 -3.12 -3.17
C VAL A 11 2.36 -2.85 -1.92
N PHE A 12 1.05 -3.00 -2.04
CA PHE A 12 0.11 -2.88 -0.92
C PHE A 12 -0.52 -4.25 -0.62
N LEU A 13 -0.42 -4.71 0.62
CA LEU A 13 -0.93 -6.00 1.03
C LEU A 13 -2.02 -5.84 2.09
N GLY A 14 -3.15 -6.52 1.89
CA GLY A 14 -4.28 -6.47 2.81
C GLY A 14 -5.10 -7.74 2.77
N SER A 15 -5.39 -8.35 3.92
CA SER A 15 -6.28 -9.52 4.01
C SER A 15 -7.74 -9.09 4.16
N GLY A 16 -8.67 -9.87 3.60
CA GLY A 16 -10.12 -9.63 3.75
C GLY A 16 -10.52 -8.23 3.26
N THR A 17 -11.20 -7.46 4.10
CA THR A 17 -11.62 -6.08 3.74
C THR A 17 -10.45 -5.14 3.45
N MET A 18 -9.25 -5.42 3.97
CA MET A 18 -8.06 -4.62 3.66
C MET A 18 -7.56 -4.82 2.24
N GLN A 19 -7.99 -5.86 1.53
CA GLN A 19 -7.65 -6.03 0.12
C GLN A 19 -8.18 -4.88 -0.73
N GLY A 20 -9.44 -4.47 -0.53
CA GLY A 20 -10.02 -3.33 -1.23
C GLY A 20 -9.36 -2.00 -0.85
N ILE A 21 -8.85 -1.90 0.39
CA ILE A 21 -8.04 -0.73 0.79
C ILE A 21 -6.67 -0.76 0.11
N ALA A 22 -6.03 -1.93 0.02
CA ALA A 22 -4.79 -2.08 -0.73
C ALA A 22 -4.99 -1.76 -2.22
N GLU A 23 -6.15 -2.12 -2.78
CA GLU A 23 -6.58 -1.75 -4.12
C GLU A 23 -6.69 -0.23 -4.27
N GLU A 24 -7.37 0.50 -3.38
CA GLU A 24 -7.42 1.96 -3.49
C GLU A 24 -6.03 2.61 -3.31
N CYS A 25 -5.25 2.15 -2.33
CA CYS A 25 -3.93 2.70 -2.03
C CYS A 25 -2.95 2.55 -3.21
N HIS A 26 -2.96 1.39 -3.90
CA HIS A 26 -2.09 1.19 -5.06
C HIS A 26 -2.50 2.09 -6.24
N LEU A 27 -3.81 2.27 -6.46
CA LEU A 27 -4.32 3.18 -7.50
C LEU A 27 -3.89 4.62 -7.22
N LYS A 28 -4.07 5.11 -5.99
CA LYS A 28 -3.69 6.49 -5.63
C LYS A 28 -2.20 6.75 -5.84
N LEU A 29 -1.32 5.83 -5.40
CA LEU A 29 0.11 6.01 -5.61
C LEU A 29 0.48 5.99 -7.09
N GLN A 30 -0.12 5.09 -7.88
CA GLN A 30 0.16 4.98 -9.31
C GLN A 30 -0.34 6.21 -10.09
N GLU A 31 -1.56 6.66 -9.86
CA GLU A 31 -2.14 7.84 -10.50
C GLU A 31 -1.36 9.10 -10.15
N LEU A 32 -1.09 9.34 -8.85
CA LEU A 32 -0.43 10.56 -8.39
C LEU A 32 1.05 10.64 -8.81
N THR A 33 1.61 9.54 -9.31
CA THR A 33 2.96 9.49 -9.87
C THR A 33 3.00 9.42 -11.40
N ASP A 34 1.86 9.63 -12.08
CA ASP A 34 1.70 9.49 -13.53
C ASP A 34 2.22 8.14 -14.07
N GLY A 35 2.04 7.08 -13.28
CA GLY A 35 2.55 5.74 -13.58
C GLY A 35 4.06 5.56 -13.39
N GLY A 36 4.79 6.58 -12.94
CA GLY A 36 6.22 6.51 -12.64
C GLY A 36 6.58 5.58 -11.48
N VAL A 37 5.60 5.18 -10.67
CA VAL A 37 5.72 4.07 -9.73
C VAL A 37 4.76 2.96 -10.16
N VAL A 38 5.31 1.80 -10.54
CA VAL A 38 4.51 0.62 -10.86
C VAL A 38 3.95 0.03 -9.57
N CYS A 39 2.63 0.06 -9.43
CA CYS A 39 1.98 -0.38 -8.20
C CYS A 39 1.27 -1.72 -8.38
N LYS A 40 1.27 -2.55 -7.33
CA LYS A 40 0.45 -3.76 -7.23
C LYS A 40 -0.21 -3.84 -5.85
N PHE A 41 -1.33 -4.54 -5.80
CA PHE A 41 -1.97 -4.94 -4.57
C PHE A 41 -2.25 -6.44 -4.57
N ASP A 42 -2.33 -7.03 -3.38
CA ASP A 42 -2.75 -8.43 -3.19
C ASP A 42 -3.14 -8.67 -1.72
N THR A 43 -3.61 -9.88 -1.43
CA THR A 43 -3.71 -10.42 -0.08
C THR A 43 -2.38 -11.02 0.37
N PHE A 44 -2.15 -11.14 1.68
CA PHE A 44 -0.93 -11.74 2.22
C PHE A 44 -0.73 -13.22 1.81
N LEU A 45 -1.81 -13.99 1.67
CA LEU A 45 -1.70 -15.38 1.20
C LEU A 45 -1.58 -15.44 -0.33
N GLY A 46 -2.42 -14.68 -1.05
CA GLY A 46 -2.44 -14.62 -2.50
C GLY A 46 -1.08 -14.23 -3.10
N PHE A 47 -0.39 -13.29 -2.47
CA PHE A 47 0.88 -12.77 -2.96
C PHE A 47 1.96 -13.85 -3.16
N ARG A 48 1.88 -14.96 -2.41
CA ARG A 48 2.83 -16.08 -2.49
C ARG A 48 2.74 -16.87 -3.80
N HIS A 49 1.63 -16.76 -4.52
CA HIS A 49 1.33 -17.61 -5.68
C HIS A 49 1.85 -17.03 -7.00
N GLY A 50 2.98 -16.31 -6.96
CA GLY A 50 3.59 -15.66 -8.13
C GLY A 50 3.71 -14.14 -8.04
N PRO A 51 2.70 -13.39 -7.56
CA PRO A 51 2.74 -11.92 -7.52
C PRO A 51 3.94 -11.34 -6.76
N LYS A 52 4.46 -12.07 -5.76
CA LYS A 52 5.70 -11.73 -5.04
C LYS A 52 6.91 -11.46 -5.94
N ALA A 53 6.95 -12.01 -7.16
CA ALA A 53 8.04 -11.77 -8.12
C ALA A 53 8.20 -10.30 -8.55
N VAL A 54 7.21 -9.43 -8.28
CA VAL A 54 7.31 -8.00 -8.56
C VAL A 54 8.27 -7.26 -7.62
N VAL A 55 8.57 -7.84 -6.45
CA VAL A 55 9.37 -7.23 -5.38
C VAL A 55 10.85 -7.30 -5.70
N ASN A 56 11.53 -6.17 -5.56
CA ASN A 56 12.98 -6.03 -5.73
C ASN A 56 13.54 -4.92 -4.82
N GLU A 57 14.82 -4.58 -5.00
CA GLU A 57 15.54 -3.59 -4.20
C GLU A 57 15.08 -2.13 -4.40
N GLN A 58 14.23 -1.88 -5.40
CA GLN A 58 13.61 -0.59 -5.68
C GLN A 58 12.16 -0.53 -5.20
N SER A 59 11.71 -1.52 -4.42
CA SER A 59 10.34 -1.65 -3.98
C SER A 59 10.12 -1.07 -2.58
N ILE A 60 8.97 -0.42 -2.38
CA ILE A 60 8.35 -0.22 -1.07
C ILE A 60 7.22 -1.24 -0.90
N VAL A 61 7.09 -1.81 0.29
CA VAL A 61 5.97 -2.69 0.65
C VAL A 61 5.22 -2.12 1.84
N VAL A 62 3.90 -1.99 1.70
CA VAL A 62 2.97 -1.49 2.72
C VAL A 62 2.05 -2.61 3.15
N TYR A 63 2.11 -2.96 4.43
CA TYR A 63 1.34 -4.05 5.04
C TYR A 63 0.16 -3.48 5.83
N LEU A 64 -1.06 -3.65 5.31
CA LEU A 64 -2.30 -3.25 5.98
C LEU A 64 -2.80 -4.41 6.85
N MET A 65 -2.30 -4.47 8.09
CA MET A 65 -2.50 -5.60 9.01
C MET A 65 -3.91 -5.58 9.61
N GLN A 66 -4.51 -6.77 9.72
CA GLN A 66 -5.82 -6.98 10.37
C GLN A 66 -5.68 -6.97 11.90
N ASP A 67 -6.67 -6.47 12.64
CA ASP A 67 -6.71 -6.57 14.11
C ASP A 67 -7.34 -7.90 14.59
N LYS A 68 -6.82 -9.02 14.08
CA LYS A 68 -7.23 -10.38 14.45
C LYS A 68 -6.03 -11.31 14.49
N GLU A 69 -5.71 -11.85 15.67
CA GLU A 69 -4.50 -12.65 15.89
C GLU A 69 -4.40 -13.86 14.95
N ASP A 70 -5.50 -14.58 14.71
CA ASP A 70 -5.50 -15.75 13.83
C ASP A 70 -5.10 -15.41 12.38
N ILE A 71 -5.47 -14.21 11.90
CA ILE A 71 -5.08 -13.71 10.58
C ILE A 71 -3.64 -13.19 10.62
N GLN A 72 -3.29 -12.42 11.65
CA GLN A 72 -1.96 -11.84 11.79
C GLN A 72 -0.86 -12.89 11.81
N ARG A 73 -1.11 -14.13 12.25
CA ARG A 73 -0.11 -15.22 12.13
C ARG A 73 0.36 -15.39 10.68
N TYR A 74 -0.57 -15.49 9.73
CA TYR A 74 -0.26 -15.62 8.30
C TYR A 74 0.37 -14.35 7.71
N GLU A 75 -0.10 -13.19 8.17
CA GLU A 75 0.44 -11.90 7.72
C GLU A 75 1.90 -11.75 8.15
N ARG A 76 2.20 -12.00 9.43
CA ARG A 76 3.56 -11.96 10.00
C ARG A 76 4.51 -12.92 9.28
N ASP A 77 4.05 -14.13 8.95
CA ASP A 77 4.86 -15.10 8.19
C ASP A 77 5.27 -14.56 6.82
N LEU A 78 4.39 -13.81 6.13
CA LEU A 78 4.77 -13.20 4.86
C LEU A 78 5.71 -12.03 5.06
N VAL A 79 5.47 -11.16 6.05
CA VAL A 79 6.37 -10.03 6.33
C VAL A 79 7.79 -10.53 6.60
N LYS A 80 7.95 -11.55 7.45
CA LYS A 80 9.24 -12.20 7.71
C LYS A 80 9.90 -12.70 6.42
N GLN A 81 9.14 -13.37 5.57
CA GLN A 81 9.68 -13.93 4.32
C GLN A 81 9.99 -12.86 3.26
N VAL A 82 9.31 -11.72 3.26
CA VAL A 82 9.66 -10.61 2.36
C VAL A 82 10.90 -9.92 2.86
N SER A 83 10.96 -9.59 4.16
CA SER A 83 12.10 -8.94 4.79
C SER A 83 13.38 -9.77 4.75
N GLY A 84 13.29 -11.09 4.91
CA GLY A 84 14.46 -11.98 4.88
C GLY A 84 15.02 -12.24 3.47
N ASN A 85 14.19 -12.12 2.43
CA ASN A 85 14.58 -12.47 1.06
C ASN A 85 14.91 -11.25 0.19
N ASN A 86 14.57 -10.03 0.63
CA ASN A 86 14.66 -8.83 -0.20
C ASN A 86 15.20 -7.66 0.62
N LYS A 87 16.03 -6.83 -0.02
CA LYS A 87 16.47 -5.55 0.54
C LYS A 87 15.62 -4.43 -0.03
N LEU A 88 14.50 -4.12 0.63
CA LEU A 88 13.54 -3.12 0.15
C LEU A 88 14.04 -1.69 0.35
N VAL A 89 13.46 -0.73 -0.40
CA VAL A 89 13.66 0.71 -0.15
C VAL A 89 13.01 1.11 1.17
N ALA A 90 11.82 0.57 1.44
CA ALA A 90 11.13 0.74 2.70
C ALA A 90 10.08 -0.36 2.96
N GLN A 91 9.85 -0.65 4.24
CA GLN A 91 8.75 -1.46 4.75
C GLN A 91 7.88 -0.63 5.69
N VAL A 92 6.59 -0.56 5.39
CA VAL A 92 5.62 0.18 6.19
C VAL A 92 4.57 -0.77 6.74
N ILE A 93 4.39 -0.79 8.05
CA ILE A 93 3.33 -1.57 8.72
C ILE A 93 2.24 -0.62 9.18
N VAL A 94 0.99 -0.90 8.81
CA VAL A 94 -0.19 -0.18 9.28
C VAL A 94 -1.04 -1.14 10.11
N SER A 95 -1.34 -0.77 11.35
CA SER A 95 -2.15 -1.58 12.27
C SER A 95 -3.09 -0.70 13.10
N ALA A 96 -4.09 -1.33 13.71
CA ALA A 96 -4.98 -0.71 14.67
C ALA A 96 -4.77 -1.27 16.08
N GLY A 97 -5.03 -0.46 17.09
CA GLY A 97 -4.98 -0.83 18.51
C GLY A 97 -3.57 -0.89 19.09
N ALA A 98 -2.67 -1.67 18.49
CA ALA A 98 -1.32 -1.86 18.99
C ALA A 98 -0.26 -1.96 17.88
N ARG A 99 1.00 -1.73 18.29
CA ARG A 99 2.16 -2.05 17.45
C ARG A 99 2.20 -3.55 17.18
N VAL A 100 2.53 -3.91 15.95
CA VAL A 100 2.77 -5.30 15.57
C VAL A 100 4.28 -5.54 15.56
N ASN A 101 4.77 -6.26 16.56
CA ASN A 101 6.18 -6.63 16.63
C ASN A 101 6.41 -7.95 15.91
N ILE A 102 7.31 -7.96 14.94
CA ILE A 102 7.64 -9.15 14.15
C ILE A 102 9.13 -9.45 14.34
N GLU A 103 9.42 -10.55 15.03
CA GLU A 103 10.80 -10.97 15.31
C GLU A 103 11.63 -11.09 14.02
N GLY A 104 12.81 -10.48 14.00
CA GLY A 104 13.74 -10.52 12.87
C GLY A 104 13.35 -9.63 11.69
N VAL A 105 12.35 -8.75 11.85
CA VAL A 105 11.96 -7.75 10.85
C VAL A 105 12.27 -6.37 11.41
N GLU A 106 12.95 -5.55 10.60
CA GLU A 106 13.09 -4.12 10.84
C GLU A 106 12.19 -3.37 9.85
N GLU A 107 11.13 -2.75 10.35
CA GLU A 107 10.29 -1.83 9.57
C GLU A 107 10.80 -0.39 9.61
N ASP A 108 10.66 0.33 8.49
CA ASP A 108 11.05 1.75 8.40
C ASP A 108 10.02 2.69 9.01
N LEU A 109 8.75 2.25 9.03
CA LEU A 109 7.65 3.00 9.63
C LEU A 109 6.54 2.04 10.09
N GLN A 110 6.05 2.29 11.30
CA GLN A 110 4.82 1.69 11.79
C GLN A 110 3.79 2.76 12.12
N VAL A 111 2.64 2.71 11.46
CA VAL A 111 1.50 3.58 11.72
C VAL A 111 0.48 2.79 12.54
N VAL A 112 0.28 3.19 13.79
CA VAL A 112 -0.68 2.56 14.70
C VAL A 112 -1.86 3.48 14.93
N MET A 113 -3.06 3.02 14.57
CA MET A 113 -4.29 3.74 14.84
C MET A 113 -4.69 3.53 16.31
N PRO A 114 -4.89 4.61 17.09
CA PRO A 114 -4.99 4.55 18.56
C PRO A 114 -6.25 3.84 19.06
N ASN A 115 -7.33 3.87 18.28
CA ASN A 115 -8.50 3.05 18.54
C ASN A 115 -8.35 1.81 17.66
N GLY A 116 -8.39 0.60 18.26
CA GLY A 116 -8.67 -0.60 17.49
C GLY A 116 -9.88 -0.34 16.60
N SER A 117 -9.95 -0.96 15.42
CA SER A 117 -11.23 -0.94 14.71
C SER A 117 -12.24 -1.47 15.73
N ASP A 118 -13.22 -0.65 16.11
CA ASP A 118 -14.36 -1.17 16.83
C ASP A 118 -14.77 -2.42 16.04
N LYS A 119 -14.70 -3.61 16.65
CA LYS A 119 -14.49 -4.87 15.89
C LYS A 119 -15.61 -5.16 14.89
N THR A 120 -16.68 -4.39 14.99
CA THR A 120 -17.90 -4.35 14.17
C THR A 120 -18.07 -3.09 13.31
N SER A 121 -17.28 -2.04 13.49
CA SER A 121 -17.36 -0.80 12.74
C SER A 121 -16.62 -0.91 11.41
N ILE A 122 -17.39 -0.89 10.33
CA ILE A 122 -16.89 -0.78 8.96
C ILE A 122 -15.97 0.44 8.74
N TYR A 123 -16.05 1.45 9.62
CA TYR A 123 -15.24 2.68 9.52
C TYR A 123 -13.79 2.50 9.96
N GLY A 124 -13.43 1.38 10.58
CA GLY A 124 -12.05 1.07 10.96
C GLY A 124 -11.06 1.02 9.78
N ILE A 125 -11.58 0.92 8.55
CA ILE A 125 -10.79 0.91 7.31
C ILE A 125 -10.32 2.31 6.87
N LEU A 126 -11.05 3.37 7.27
CA LEU A 126 -10.80 4.73 6.77
C LEU A 126 -9.38 5.23 7.05
N PRO A 127 -8.82 5.05 8.26
CA PRO A 127 -7.47 5.52 8.53
C PRO A 127 -6.40 4.81 7.69
N TYR A 128 -6.64 3.57 7.26
CA TYR A 128 -5.70 2.83 6.41
C TYR A 128 -5.61 3.44 5.01
N VAL A 129 -6.75 3.88 4.44
CA VAL A 129 -6.79 4.56 3.13
C VAL A 129 -5.95 5.85 3.15
N VAL A 130 -6.02 6.60 4.25
CA VAL A 130 -5.27 7.86 4.40
C VAL A 130 -3.76 7.63 4.29
N VAL A 131 -3.24 6.47 4.71
CA VAL A 131 -1.81 6.16 4.54
C VAL A 131 -1.44 6.10 3.06
N GLY A 132 -2.24 5.43 2.23
CA GLY A 132 -2.01 5.37 0.78
C GLY A 132 -2.15 6.74 0.10
N GLN A 133 -3.16 7.52 0.50
CA GLN A 133 -3.37 8.88 -0.01
C GLN A 133 -2.19 9.81 0.31
N LEU A 134 -1.71 9.81 1.56
CA LEU A 134 -0.57 10.62 1.97
C LEU A 134 0.73 10.16 1.29
N LEU A 135 0.94 8.85 1.16
CA LEU A 135 2.09 8.31 0.45
C LEU A 135 2.08 8.79 -1.02
N GLY A 136 0.97 8.61 -1.74
CA GLY A 136 0.82 9.09 -3.11
C GLY A 136 1.02 10.61 -3.25
N PHE A 137 0.37 11.39 -2.39
CA PHE A 137 0.45 12.86 -2.41
C PHE A 137 1.87 13.37 -2.20
N TYR A 138 2.55 12.92 -1.14
CA TYR A 138 3.91 13.37 -0.86
C TYR A 138 4.92 12.83 -1.87
N THR A 139 4.69 11.64 -2.43
CA THR A 139 5.55 11.10 -3.49
C THR A 139 5.38 11.87 -4.80
N SER A 140 4.17 12.31 -5.13
CA SER A 140 3.90 13.20 -6.27
C SER A 140 4.69 14.51 -6.15
N ILE A 141 4.59 15.18 -5.00
CA ILE A 141 5.34 16.41 -4.71
C ILE A 141 6.85 16.17 -4.76
N ALA A 142 7.34 15.08 -4.16
CA ALA A 142 8.77 14.76 -4.15
C ALA A 142 9.33 14.50 -5.55
N ARG A 143 8.48 14.08 -6.50
CA ARG A 143 8.81 13.88 -7.91
C ARG A 143 8.61 15.14 -8.78
N GLY A 144 8.23 16.27 -8.17
CA GLY A 144 7.96 17.52 -8.90
C GLY A 144 6.68 17.50 -9.73
N LEU A 145 5.75 16.58 -9.43
CA LEU A 145 4.44 16.50 -10.05
C LEU A 145 3.43 17.40 -9.31
N CYS A 146 2.31 17.70 -9.97
CA CYS A 146 1.18 18.41 -9.38
C CYS A 146 0.10 17.39 -8.96
N PRO A 147 -0.13 17.15 -7.66
CA PRO A 147 -1.13 16.16 -7.21
C PRO A 147 -2.55 16.44 -7.69
N ASP A 148 -2.90 17.71 -7.95
CA ASP A 148 -4.23 18.13 -8.42
C ASP A 148 -4.44 17.81 -9.91
N THR A 149 -3.36 17.72 -10.68
CA THR A 149 -3.34 17.39 -12.12
C THR A 149 -2.19 16.43 -12.40
N PRO A 150 -2.26 15.18 -11.90
CA PRO A 150 -1.10 14.30 -11.85
C PRO A 150 -0.75 13.67 -13.19
N SER A 151 -1.71 13.58 -14.14
CA SER A 151 -1.42 13.04 -15.46
C SER A 151 -0.79 14.08 -16.37
N VAL A 152 0.54 14.12 -16.38
CA VAL A 152 1.32 14.92 -17.34
C VAL A 152 1.26 14.29 -18.72
N SER A 153 1.23 12.95 -18.76
CA SER A 153 1.11 12.16 -19.99
C SER A 153 -0.24 12.30 -20.72
N GLY A 154 -1.31 12.71 -20.02
CA GLY A 154 -2.67 12.73 -20.56
C GLY A 154 -3.30 11.34 -20.71
N ASN A 155 -2.68 10.29 -20.15
CA ASN A 155 -3.24 8.93 -20.18
C ASN A 155 -4.41 8.74 -19.21
N ILE A 156 -4.56 9.62 -18.22
CA ILE A 156 -5.57 9.52 -17.17
C ILE A 156 -6.27 10.86 -17.00
N HIS A 157 -7.60 10.83 -16.94
CA HIS A 157 -8.45 12.00 -16.80
C HIS A 157 -9.28 11.90 -15.52
N ARG A 158 -9.54 13.05 -14.88
CA ARG A 158 -10.38 13.12 -13.67
C ARG A 158 -11.81 12.62 -13.93
N VAL A 159 -12.34 12.93 -15.11
CA VAL A 159 -13.60 12.37 -15.63
C VAL A 159 -13.20 11.48 -16.78
N VAL A 160 -13.70 10.24 -16.80
CA VAL A 160 -13.37 9.29 -17.86
C VAL A 160 -13.88 9.84 -19.20
N GLU A 161 -13.00 9.93 -20.18
CA GLU A 161 -13.28 10.39 -21.54
C GLU A 161 -13.23 9.21 -22.53
N GLY A 162 -13.90 9.34 -23.68
CA GLY A 162 -13.83 8.35 -24.77
C GLY A 162 -14.70 7.10 -24.61
N VAL A 163 -15.61 7.05 -23.62
CA VAL A 163 -16.54 5.94 -23.42
C VAL A 163 -17.83 6.18 -24.22
N ILE A 164 -18.10 5.32 -25.20
CA ILE A 164 -19.35 5.29 -25.96
C ILE A 164 -20.33 4.35 -25.26
N ILE A 165 -21.52 4.84 -24.95
CA ILE A 165 -22.62 4.01 -24.45
C ILE A 165 -23.43 3.51 -25.66
N TYR A 166 -23.48 2.20 -25.82
CA TYR A 166 -24.22 1.53 -26.90
C TYR A 166 -25.64 1.19 -26.43
N GLU A 167 -26.60 1.21 -27.36
CA GLU A 167 -27.98 0.73 -27.15
C GLU A 167 -28.09 -0.80 -27.21
#